data_AF-A0A921KRR5-F1
#
_entry.id   AF-A0A921KRR5-F1
#
_cell.length_a   1.000
_cell.length_b   1.000
_cell.length_c   1.000
_cell.angle_alpha   90.00
_cell.angle_beta   90.00
_cell.angle_gamma   90.00
#
_symmetry.space_group_name_H-M   'P 1'
#
loop_
_entity.id
_entity.type
_entity.pdbx_description
1 polymer ?
#
loop_
_entity_poly.entity_id
_entity_poly.type
_entity_poly.pdbx_seq_one_letter_code
_entity_poly.pdbx_strand_id
1 'polypeptide(L)'
;MSTTPPADPAATVPAPRRTRTGEVLVGPSVRGRYLPGALIGLPLVSLLLSPFAGAGFQQWRISRVRDGHDGLLEQLLTPAWTQLLLGALALWALFALWALVPLLLTRTVVLLDEQARTLRLRKGLRTRDRAALGEVEYAVGEAVRGSLGLIGVRAPEQQEVRQWVVPEIGWDAASFDGLRVLQAAAGFRPALPREVLVREERRGRVEAAHRELAARLGMPWREEYAHDEDAFQAEFDRVRRVLGGREGPRDGDPRP
;
A
#
# COMPACT_ATOMS: atom_id res chain seq x y z
N MET A 1 -2.64 -31.87 -24.94
CA MET A 1 -2.24 -30.67 -24.18
C MET A 1 -3.27 -30.47 -23.09
N SER A 2 -2.97 -30.94 -21.87
CA SER A 2 -3.91 -30.86 -20.74
C SER A 2 -3.86 -29.46 -20.15
N THR A 3 -4.88 -28.66 -20.42
CA THR A 3 -5.09 -27.36 -19.78
C THR A 3 -5.51 -27.63 -18.34
N THR A 4 -4.59 -27.47 -17.40
CA THR A 4 -4.92 -27.39 -15.97
C THR A 4 -5.96 -26.28 -15.80
N PRO A 5 -7.14 -26.55 -15.21
CA PRO A 5 -8.09 -25.48 -14.91
C PRO A 5 -7.40 -24.45 -14.00
N PRO A 6 -7.64 -23.15 -14.18
CA PRO A 6 -7.07 -22.14 -13.30
C PRO A 6 -7.47 -22.48 -11.85
N ALA A 7 -6.47 -22.54 -10.96
CA ALA A 7 -6.69 -22.84 -9.55
C ALA A 7 -7.80 -21.94 -9.00
N ASP A 8 -8.77 -22.53 -8.30
CA ASP A 8 -9.89 -21.80 -7.70
C ASP A 8 -9.32 -20.69 -6.82
N PRO A 9 -9.50 -19.41 -7.18
CA PRO A 9 -8.93 -18.31 -6.42
C PRO A 9 -9.49 -18.27 -5.00
N ALA A 10 -10.68 -18.83 -4.73
CA ALA A 10 -11.22 -18.94 -3.38
C ALA A 10 -10.41 -19.88 -2.47
N ALA A 11 -9.66 -20.82 -3.05
CA ALA A 11 -8.90 -21.84 -2.31
C ALA A 11 -7.50 -21.39 -1.87
N THR A 12 -7.08 -20.15 -2.17
CA THR A 12 -5.76 -19.67 -1.73
C THR A 12 -5.75 -19.47 -0.23
N VAL A 13 -5.00 -20.33 0.47
CA VAL A 13 -4.81 -20.30 1.92
C VAL A 13 -4.25 -18.93 2.33
N PRO A 14 -4.91 -18.20 3.24
CA PRO A 14 -4.39 -16.91 3.72
C PRO A 14 -3.00 -17.07 4.34
N ALA A 15 -2.08 -16.18 3.99
CA ALA A 15 -0.73 -16.15 4.54
C ALA A 15 -0.49 -14.84 5.31
N PRO A 16 -1.18 -14.63 6.46
CA PRO A 16 -1.08 -13.39 7.19
C PRO A 16 0.30 -13.23 7.86
N ARG A 17 0.67 -11.98 8.14
CA ARG A 17 1.85 -11.71 8.97
C ARG A 17 1.55 -12.04 10.42
N ARG A 18 2.55 -12.61 11.10
CA ARG A 18 2.50 -12.92 12.54
C ARG A 18 3.58 -12.16 13.31
N THR A 19 3.30 -11.83 14.56
CA THR A 19 4.30 -11.33 15.51
C THR A 19 5.22 -12.48 15.96
N ARG A 20 6.30 -12.17 16.69
CA ARG A 20 7.19 -13.20 17.26
C ARG A 20 6.49 -14.13 18.26
N THR A 21 5.40 -13.64 18.87
CA THR A 21 4.55 -14.40 19.80
C THR A 21 3.45 -15.18 19.09
N GLY A 22 3.39 -15.16 17.76
CA GLY A 22 2.42 -15.92 16.96
C GLY A 22 1.09 -15.20 16.69
N GLU A 23 0.87 -14.02 17.27
CA GLU A 23 -0.34 -13.21 17.04
C GLU A 23 -0.44 -12.79 15.57
N VAL A 24 -1.61 -12.97 14.97
CA VAL A 24 -1.92 -12.55 13.60
C VAL A 24 -2.07 -11.04 13.55
N LEU A 25 -1.41 -10.41 12.58
CA LEU A 25 -1.42 -8.96 12.41
C LEU A 25 -2.44 -8.55 11.35
N VAL A 26 -3.47 -7.85 11.78
CA VAL A 26 -4.51 -7.26 10.92
C VAL A 26 -4.14 -5.80 10.66
N GLY A 27 -3.76 -5.48 9.42
CA GLY A 27 -3.31 -4.15 9.00
C GLY A 27 -1.84 -4.09 8.54
N PRO A 28 -1.34 -2.89 8.18
CA PRO A 28 -0.01 -2.72 7.60
C PRO A 28 1.10 -3.02 8.61
N SER A 29 2.15 -3.71 8.16
CA SER A 29 3.39 -3.86 8.92
C SER A 29 4.31 -2.68 8.70
N VAL A 30 5.10 -2.30 9.72
CA VAL A 30 6.12 -1.25 9.59
C VAL A 30 7.08 -1.61 8.45
N ARG A 31 7.58 -2.84 8.44
CA ARG A 31 8.51 -3.32 7.41
C ARG A 31 7.89 -3.24 6.02
N GLY A 32 6.66 -3.71 5.83
CA GLY A 32 5.99 -3.70 4.53
C GLY A 32 5.72 -2.30 3.98
N ARG A 33 5.57 -1.29 4.86
CA ARG A 33 5.27 0.09 4.46
C ARG A 33 6.53 0.95 4.31
N TYR A 34 7.54 0.70 5.14
CA TYR A 34 8.72 1.55 5.27
C TYR A 34 9.91 1.07 4.43
N LEU A 35 10.13 -0.25 4.34
CA LEU A 35 11.34 -0.82 3.76
C LEU A 35 11.56 -0.42 2.28
N PRO A 36 10.56 -0.42 1.40
CA PRO A 36 10.78 -0.01 0.00
C PRO A 36 11.19 1.45 -0.14
N GLY A 37 10.55 2.36 0.60
CA GLY A 37 10.87 3.78 0.60
C GLY A 37 12.27 4.05 1.16
N ALA A 38 12.62 3.36 2.26
CA ALA A 38 13.92 3.50 2.89
C ALA A 38 15.06 2.91 2.06
N LEU A 39 14.85 1.85 1.28
CA LEU A 39 15.94 1.20 0.52
C LEU A 39 16.07 1.70 -0.92
N ILE A 40 15.04 2.31 -1.50
CA ILE A 40 15.07 2.73 -2.91
C ILE A 40 14.93 4.26 -3.03
N GLY A 41 13.89 4.84 -2.43
CA GLY A 41 13.59 6.27 -2.58
C GLY A 41 14.56 7.16 -1.82
N LEU A 42 14.74 6.90 -0.52
CA LEU A 42 15.58 7.74 0.34
C LEU A 42 17.06 7.77 -0.07
N PRO A 43 17.71 6.66 -0.48
CA PRO A 43 19.10 6.70 -0.92
C PRO A 43 19.32 7.61 -2.12
N LEU A 44 18.40 7.62 -3.09
CA LEU A 44 18.48 8.50 -4.27
C LEU A 44 18.42 9.98 -3.87
N VAL A 45 17.49 10.35 -2.99
CA VAL A 45 17.37 11.72 -2.48
C VAL A 45 18.60 12.11 -1.67
N SER A 46 19.09 11.21 -0.82
CA SER A 46 20.29 11.46 -0.01
C SER A 46 21.56 11.61 -0.84
N LEU A 47 21.71 10.84 -1.92
CA LEU A 47 22.81 10.99 -2.87
C LEU A 47 22.74 12.36 -3.57
N LEU A 48 21.56 12.77 -4.00
CA LEU A 48 21.35 14.08 -4.65
C LEU A 48 21.66 15.25 -3.72
N LEU A 49 21.37 15.12 -2.43
CA LEU A 49 21.64 16.13 -1.40
C LEU A 49 23.02 16.00 -0.74
N SER A 50 23.77 14.93 -1.03
CA SER A 50 25.07 14.65 -0.42
C SER A 50 26.12 15.76 -0.57
N PRO A 51 26.15 16.59 -1.66
CA PRO A 51 27.11 17.69 -1.74
C PRO A 51 26.95 18.72 -0.63
N PHE A 52 25.72 19.00 -0.17
CA PHE A 52 25.47 19.94 0.92
C PHE A 52 25.99 19.43 2.25
N ALA A 53 25.73 18.15 2.56
CA ALA A 53 26.27 17.50 3.76
C ALA A 53 27.80 17.38 3.68
N GLY A 54 28.35 17.02 2.51
CA GLY A 54 29.78 16.94 2.26
C GLY A 54 30.50 18.27 2.49
N ALA A 55 29.93 19.39 2.00
CA ALA A 55 30.46 20.73 2.26
C ALA A 55 30.46 21.07 3.77
N GLY A 56 29.43 20.66 4.51
CA GLY A 56 29.38 20.79 5.96
C GLY A 56 30.50 20.02 6.66
N PHE A 57 30.75 18.76 6.25
CA PHE A 57 31.87 17.97 6.76
C PHE A 57 33.23 18.55 6.41
N GLN A 58 33.38 19.09 5.19
CA GLN A 58 34.61 19.77 4.76
C GLN A 58 34.88 21.02 5.62
N GLN A 59 33.86 21.85 5.84
CA GLN A 59 33.98 23.05 6.67
C GLN A 59 34.34 22.70 8.12
N TRP A 60 33.68 21.69 8.69
CA TRP A 60 33.99 21.18 10.03
C TRP A 60 35.45 20.68 10.12
N ARG A 61 35.90 19.89 9.14
CA ARG A 61 37.29 19.40 9.08
C ARG A 61 38.29 20.55 9.04
N ILE A 62 38.05 21.57 8.19
CA ILE A 62 38.93 22.74 8.07
C ILE A 62 39.02 23.48 9.41
N SER A 63 37.91 23.64 10.14
CA SER A 63 37.92 24.23 11.48
C SER A 63 38.76 23.42 12.44
N ARG A 64 38.56 22.09 12.49
CA ARG A 64 39.28 21.18 13.39
C ARG A 64 40.79 21.17 13.17
N VAL A 65 41.22 21.16 11.91
CA VAL A 65 42.63 21.23 11.53
C VAL A 65 43.24 22.59 11.91
N ARG A 66 42.50 23.69 11.76
CA ARG A 66 42.94 25.02 12.23
C ARG A 66 43.10 25.06 13.75
N ASP A 67 42.26 24.34 14.48
CA ASP A 67 42.35 24.18 15.93
C ASP A 67 43.44 23.17 16.36
N GLY A 68 44.31 22.74 15.43
CA GLY A 68 45.44 21.84 15.70
C GLY A 68 45.08 20.36 15.83
N HIS A 69 43.86 19.95 15.47
CA HIS A 69 43.45 18.55 15.51
C HIS A 69 43.65 17.89 14.15
N ASP A 70 44.55 16.91 14.08
CA ASP A 70 44.82 16.09 12.89
C ASP A 70 44.76 14.60 13.24
N GLY A 71 43.62 14.19 13.82
CA GLY A 71 43.38 12.81 14.23
C GLY A 71 42.93 11.93 13.07
N LEU A 72 42.69 10.66 13.38
CA LEU A 72 42.22 9.65 12.42
C LEU A 72 40.89 10.04 11.73
N LEU A 73 40.00 10.77 12.42
CA LEU A 73 38.72 11.20 11.87
C LEU A 73 38.91 12.29 10.80
N GLU A 74 39.79 13.25 11.06
CA GLU A 74 40.14 14.31 10.13
C GLU A 74 40.84 13.74 8.88
N GLN A 75 41.72 12.74 9.07
CA GLN A 75 42.39 12.01 7.98
C GLN A 75 41.41 11.20 7.12
N LEU A 76 40.45 10.50 7.74
CA LEU A 76 39.40 9.74 7.04
C LEU A 76 38.50 10.65 6.19
N LEU A 77 38.28 11.88 6.64
CA LEU A 77 37.52 12.90 5.92
C LEU A 77 38.38 13.69 4.92
N THR A 78 39.64 13.33 4.69
CA THR A 78 40.50 13.99 3.70
C THR A 78 39.96 13.86 2.28
N PRO A 79 39.61 12.65 1.80
CA PRO A 79 39.10 12.46 0.44
C PRO A 79 37.69 13.03 0.25
N ALA A 80 37.43 13.69 -0.88
CA ALA A 80 36.11 14.24 -1.18
C ALA A 80 35.02 13.14 -1.27
N TRP A 81 35.37 11.95 -1.77
CA TRP A 81 34.42 10.86 -1.90
C TRP A 81 33.95 10.32 -0.53
N THR A 82 34.80 10.34 0.52
CA THR A 82 34.40 9.90 1.86
C THR A 82 33.41 10.87 2.48
N GLN A 83 33.60 12.17 2.27
CA GLN A 83 32.68 13.21 2.71
C GLN A 83 31.31 13.09 2.05
N LEU A 84 31.27 12.83 0.74
CA LEU A 84 30.02 12.63 -0.01
C LEU A 84 29.32 11.34 0.43
N LEU A 85 30.05 10.24 0.61
CA LEU A 85 29.48 8.97 1.08
C LEU A 85 28.90 9.11 2.49
N LEU A 86 29.65 9.69 3.42
CA LEU A 86 29.18 9.91 4.79
C LEU A 86 28.02 10.91 4.82
N GLY A 87 28.05 11.95 3.98
CA GLY A 87 26.92 12.86 3.76
C GLY A 87 25.66 12.14 3.30
N ALA A 88 25.77 11.31 2.28
CA ALA A 88 24.65 10.51 1.78
C ALA A 88 24.11 9.55 2.86
N LEU A 89 24.98 8.84 3.58
CA LEU A 89 24.57 7.91 4.64
C LEU A 89 23.92 8.62 5.83
N ALA A 90 24.46 9.77 6.25
CA ALA A 90 23.92 10.56 7.36
C ALA A 90 22.52 11.12 6.99
N LEU A 91 22.39 11.71 5.79
CA LEU A 91 21.10 12.20 5.29
C LEU A 91 20.09 11.05 5.14
N TRP A 92 20.55 9.92 4.61
CA TRP A 92 19.72 8.72 4.50
C TRP A 92 19.21 8.26 5.85
N ALA A 93 20.10 8.10 6.84
CA ALA A 93 19.74 7.71 8.20
C ALA A 93 18.80 8.73 8.86
N LEU A 94 19.03 10.02 8.63
CA LEU A 94 18.18 11.10 9.15
C LEU A 94 16.77 11.04 8.56
N PHE A 95 16.63 10.98 7.22
CA PHE A 95 15.32 10.88 6.57
C PHE A 95 14.62 9.57 6.89
N ALA A 96 15.39 8.49 6.97
CA ALA A 96 14.92 7.19 7.41
C ALA A 96 14.28 7.30 8.79
N LEU A 97 15.03 7.80 9.78
CA LEU A 97 14.54 7.98 11.14
C LEU A 97 13.33 8.93 11.19
N TRP A 98 13.41 10.05 10.47
CA TRP A 98 12.35 11.04 10.41
C TRP A 98 11.05 10.49 9.83
N ALA A 99 11.10 9.59 8.84
CA ALA A 99 9.91 8.91 8.32
C ALA A 99 9.44 7.74 9.21
N LEU A 100 10.36 7.06 9.89
CA LEU A 100 10.06 5.90 10.73
C LEU A 100 9.34 6.27 12.03
N VAL A 101 9.77 7.34 12.70
CA VAL A 101 9.19 7.78 13.98
C VAL A 101 7.69 8.08 13.90
N PRO A 102 7.19 8.95 12.99
CA PRO A 102 5.76 9.25 12.89
C PRO A 102 4.96 8.01 12.48
N LEU A 103 5.53 7.15 11.62
CA LEU A 103 4.91 5.88 11.24
C LEU A 103 4.71 4.97 12.47
N LEU A 104 5.73 4.85 13.32
CA LEU A 104 5.66 4.05 14.55
C LEU A 104 4.68 4.62 15.58
N LEU A 105 4.50 5.94 15.64
CA LEU A 105 3.60 6.59 16.60
C LEU A 105 2.14 6.57 16.17
N THR A 106 1.87 6.68 14.86
CA THR A 106 0.51 6.81 14.32
C THR A 106 -0.09 5.50 13.81
N ARG A 107 0.71 4.45 13.65
CA ARG A 107 0.27 3.14 13.18
C ARG A 107 -0.81 2.55 14.07
N THR A 108 -1.98 2.28 13.50
CA THR A 108 -3.05 1.52 14.16
C THR A 108 -3.12 0.13 13.55
N VAL A 109 -3.04 -0.91 14.38
CA VAL A 109 -3.16 -2.31 13.96
C VAL A 109 -3.94 -3.11 14.98
N VAL A 110 -4.61 -4.17 14.52
CA VAL A 110 -5.27 -5.13 15.40
C VAL A 110 -4.43 -6.40 15.44
N LEU A 111 -4.15 -6.88 16.65
CA LEU A 111 -3.47 -8.14 16.88
C LEU A 111 -4.50 -9.17 17.30
N LEU A 112 -4.56 -10.28 16.56
CA LEU A 112 -5.41 -11.43 16.85
C LEU A 112 -4.56 -12.54 17.46
N ASP A 113 -4.89 -12.92 18.68
CA ASP A 113 -4.39 -14.14 19.30
C ASP A 113 -5.40 -15.26 19.03
N GLU A 114 -5.05 -16.19 18.13
CA GLU A 114 -5.91 -17.31 17.76
C GLU A 114 -6.07 -18.32 18.91
N GLN A 115 -5.06 -18.47 19.77
CA GLN A 115 -5.08 -19.45 20.86
C GLN A 115 -5.94 -18.94 22.01
N ALA A 116 -5.71 -17.69 22.43
CA ALA A 116 -6.49 -17.07 23.50
C ALA A 116 -7.85 -16.52 23.02
N ARG A 117 -8.11 -16.49 21.70
CA ARG A 117 -9.30 -15.89 21.10
C ARG A 117 -9.52 -14.44 21.54
N THR A 118 -8.45 -13.66 21.59
CA THR A 118 -8.49 -12.24 21.97
C THR A 118 -7.99 -11.34 20.86
N LEU A 119 -8.52 -10.11 20.87
CA LEU A 119 -8.16 -9.04 19.96
C LEU A 119 -7.60 -7.87 20.75
N ARG A 120 -6.52 -7.28 20.23
CA ARG A 120 -5.89 -6.11 20.83
C ARG A 120 -5.74 -5.02 19.78
N LEU A 121 -6.38 -3.88 20.01
CA LEU A 121 -6.17 -2.69 19.20
C LEU A 121 -4.91 -1.98 19.70
N ARG A 122 -3.90 -1.88 18.84
CA ARG A 122 -2.65 -1.19 19.13
C ARG A 122 -2.54 0.08 18.29
N LYS A 123 -2.34 1.22 18.97
CA LYS A 123 -2.01 2.50 18.32
C LYS A 123 -0.59 2.90 18.73
N GLY A 124 0.29 2.89 17.75
CA GLY A 124 1.72 2.99 17.90
C GLY A 124 2.29 1.91 18.82
N LEU A 125 2.90 2.32 19.93
CA LEU A 125 3.46 1.39 20.92
C LEU A 125 2.47 0.96 22.00
N ARG A 126 1.31 1.63 22.12
CA ARG A 126 0.35 1.41 23.21
C ARG A 126 -0.85 0.57 22.75
N THR A 127 -1.32 -0.31 23.63
CA THR A 127 -2.61 -0.99 23.46
C THR A 127 -3.71 -0.03 23.88
N ARG A 128 -4.61 0.31 22.95
CA ARG A 128 -5.71 1.23 23.19
C ARG A 128 -6.96 0.51 23.68
N ASP A 129 -7.22 -0.67 23.13
CA ASP A 129 -8.45 -1.41 23.42
C ASP A 129 -8.21 -2.93 23.33
N ARG A 130 -9.10 -3.70 23.94
CA ARG A 130 -9.11 -5.17 23.94
C ARG A 130 -10.53 -5.67 23.78
N ALA A 131 -10.67 -6.79 23.08
CA ALA A 131 -11.94 -7.46 22.87
C ALA A 131 -11.76 -8.96 22.82
N ALA A 132 -12.80 -9.72 23.16
CA ALA A 132 -12.84 -11.14 22.86
C ALA A 132 -13.27 -11.36 21.40
N LEU A 133 -12.85 -12.46 20.80
CA LEU A 133 -13.21 -12.78 19.41
C LEU A 133 -14.72 -12.94 19.21
N GLY A 134 -15.44 -13.41 20.24
CA GLY A 134 -16.90 -13.52 20.23
C GLY A 134 -17.65 -12.20 20.34
N GLU A 135 -16.96 -11.10 20.62
CA GLU A 135 -17.54 -9.75 20.66
C GLU A 135 -17.49 -9.06 19.29
N VAL A 136 -16.89 -9.70 18.27
CA VAL A 136 -16.81 -9.14 16.92
C VAL A 136 -18.14 -9.34 16.21
N GLU A 137 -18.78 -8.24 15.83
CA GLU A 137 -20.06 -8.26 15.12
C GLU A 137 -19.86 -8.16 13.60
N TYR A 138 -18.85 -7.41 13.15
CA TYR A 138 -18.48 -7.33 11.75
C TYR A 138 -17.00 -7.02 11.59
N ALA A 139 -16.42 -7.49 10.48
CA ALA A 139 -15.06 -7.16 10.05
C ALA A 139 -15.06 -6.97 8.53
N VAL A 140 -14.92 -5.73 8.08
CA VAL A 140 -15.00 -5.35 6.66
C VAL A 140 -13.76 -4.55 6.27
N GLY A 141 -13.29 -4.70 5.03
CA GLY A 141 -12.20 -3.89 4.51
C GLY A 141 -12.06 -4.07 3.01
N GLU A 142 -11.62 -3.03 2.32
CA GLU A 142 -11.43 -3.07 0.87
C GLU A 142 -9.99 -3.49 0.54
N ALA A 143 -9.82 -4.22 -0.56
CA ALA A 143 -8.54 -4.78 -0.98
C ALA A 143 -7.57 -3.73 -1.59
N VAL A 144 -8.07 -2.54 -1.91
CA VAL A 144 -7.34 -1.46 -2.58
C VAL A 144 -6.38 -0.74 -1.62
N ARG A 145 -5.25 -0.21 -2.12
CA ARG A 145 -4.35 0.61 -1.29
C ARG A 145 -5.03 1.91 -0.87
N GLY A 146 -4.74 2.40 0.33
CA GLY A 146 -5.39 3.58 0.90
C GLY A 146 -6.73 3.29 1.59
N SER A 147 -7.26 2.06 1.47
CA SER A 147 -8.54 1.70 2.06
C SER A 147 -8.48 1.57 3.58
N LEU A 148 -9.65 1.70 4.20
CA LEU A 148 -9.85 1.47 5.63
C LEU A 148 -10.45 0.08 5.87
N GLY A 149 -9.99 -0.57 6.94
CA GLY A 149 -10.66 -1.71 7.55
C GLY A 149 -11.48 -1.25 8.75
N LEU A 150 -12.69 -1.79 8.89
CA LEU A 150 -13.61 -1.51 9.97
C LEU A 150 -13.91 -2.80 10.72
N ILE A 151 -13.70 -2.79 12.02
CA ILE A 151 -14.00 -3.93 12.90
C ILE A 151 -14.96 -3.43 13.98
N GLY A 152 -16.19 -3.93 13.96
CA GLY A 152 -17.20 -3.64 14.96
C GLY A 152 -17.11 -4.61 16.12
N VAL A 153 -16.96 -4.09 17.33
CA VAL A 153 -16.90 -4.86 18.56
C VAL A 153 -18.04 -4.44 19.49
N ARG A 154 -18.85 -5.39 19.94
CA ARG A 154 -19.89 -5.18 20.94
C ARG A 154 -19.67 -6.14 22.11
N ALA A 155 -19.32 -5.58 23.27
CA ALA A 155 -19.28 -6.37 24.51
C ALA A 155 -20.71 -6.70 24.97
N PRO A 156 -20.96 -7.82 25.67
CA PRO A 156 -22.31 -8.22 26.08
C PRO A 156 -23.04 -7.16 26.93
N GLU A 157 -22.28 -6.38 27.69
CA GLU A 157 -22.78 -5.34 28.59
C GLU A 157 -23.00 -3.98 27.89
N GLN A 158 -22.62 -3.85 26.61
CA GLN A 158 -22.69 -2.59 25.86
C GLN A 158 -23.80 -2.65 24.80
N GLN A 159 -24.65 -1.63 24.79
CA GLN A 159 -25.67 -1.47 23.74
C GLN A 159 -25.06 -0.97 22.41
N GLU A 160 -24.03 -0.13 22.47
CA GLU A 160 -23.41 0.45 21.28
C GLU A 160 -22.22 -0.39 20.77
N VAL A 161 -22.07 -0.43 19.44
CA VAL A 161 -20.94 -1.08 18.77
C VAL A 161 -19.76 -0.15 18.75
N ARG A 162 -18.65 -0.55 19.36
CA ARG A 162 -17.37 0.15 19.24
C ARG A 162 -16.75 -0.17 17.89
N GLN A 163 -16.50 0.86 17.10
CA GLN A 163 -15.88 0.71 15.78
C GLN A 163 -14.38 0.95 15.86
N TRP A 164 -13.60 -0.07 15.52
CA TRP A 164 -12.16 0.03 15.35
C TRP A 164 -11.81 0.26 13.89
N VAL A 165 -11.04 1.33 13.63
CA VAL A 165 -10.58 1.69 12.29
C VAL A 165 -9.12 1.27 12.11
N VAL A 166 -8.87 0.43 11.12
CA VAL A 166 -7.52 -0.02 10.74
C VAL A 166 -7.18 0.60 9.39
N PRO A 167 -6.30 1.61 9.34
CA PRO A 167 -5.93 2.25 8.09
C PRO A 167 -5.07 1.32 7.22
N GLU A 168 -5.15 1.50 5.90
CA GLU A 168 -4.29 0.83 4.91
C GLU A 168 -4.41 -0.71 4.96
N ILE A 169 -5.63 -1.23 5.16
CA ILE A 169 -5.86 -2.67 5.25
C ILE A 169 -5.51 -3.40 3.94
N GLY A 170 -5.74 -2.74 2.79
CA GLY A 170 -5.39 -3.22 1.45
C GLY A 170 -3.98 -2.90 0.98
N TRP A 171 -3.06 -2.48 1.87
CA TRP A 171 -1.68 -2.11 1.51
C TRP A 171 -0.95 -3.23 0.73
N ASP A 172 -1.01 -4.45 1.26
CA ASP A 172 -0.45 -5.66 0.66
C ASP A 172 -1.29 -6.91 1.00
N ALA A 173 -1.02 -8.03 0.32
CA ALA A 173 -1.76 -9.27 0.46
C ALA A 173 -1.72 -9.82 1.89
N ALA A 174 -0.56 -9.79 2.55
CA ALA A 174 -0.40 -10.37 3.88
C ALA A 174 -1.11 -9.57 4.99
N SER A 175 -1.22 -8.25 4.82
CA SER A 175 -2.03 -7.37 5.68
C SER A 175 -3.53 -7.62 5.51
N PHE A 176 -3.98 -7.84 4.27
CA PHE A 176 -5.37 -8.17 3.97
C PHE A 176 -5.73 -9.61 4.39
N ASP A 177 -4.81 -10.55 4.26
CA ASP A 177 -4.98 -11.92 4.76
C ASP A 177 -5.15 -11.96 6.28
N GLY A 178 -4.59 -10.99 7.02
CA GLY A 178 -4.88 -10.82 8.45
C GLY A 178 -6.37 -10.59 8.71
N LEU A 179 -7.03 -9.75 7.89
CA LEU A 179 -8.48 -9.54 7.97
C LEU A 179 -9.26 -10.81 7.60
N ARG A 180 -8.82 -11.54 6.56
CA ARG A 180 -9.45 -12.81 6.17
C ARG A 180 -9.39 -13.85 7.28
N VAL A 181 -8.24 -13.94 7.98
CA VAL A 181 -8.10 -14.83 9.15
C VAL A 181 -8.96 -14.37 10.32
N LEU A 182 -9.05 -13.05 10.57
CA LEU A 182 -9.97 -12.52 11.57
C LEU A 182 -11.43 -12.91 11.27
N GLN A 183 -11.86 -12.74 10.02
CA GLN A 183 -13.21 -13.09 9.56
C GLN A 183 -13.48 -14.59 9.77
N ALA A 184 -12.55 -15.45 9.33
CA ALA A 184 -12.65 -16.89 9.53
C ALA A 184 -12.76 -17.27 11.01
N ALA A 185 -11.92 -16.66 11.85
CA ALA A 185 -11.88 -16.95 13.28
C ALA A 185 -13.15 -16.46 14.01
N ALA A 186 -13.72 -15.34 13.60
CA ALA A 186 -14.98 -14.80 14.10
C ALA A 186 -16.23 -15.54 13.56
N GLY A 187 -16.06 -16.54 12.68
CA GLY A 187 -17.15 -17.31 12.09
C GLY A 187 -17.84 -16.64 10.89
N PHE A 188 -17.27 -15.55 10.37
CA PHE A 188 -17.74 -14.92 9.13
C PHE A 188 -17.20 -15.64 7.90
N ARG A 189 -17.86 -15.45 6.76
CA ARG A 189 -17.31 -15.84 5.46
C ARG A 189 -16.10 -14.96 5.15
N PRO A 190 -14.89 -15.52 5.00
CA PRO A 190 -13.71 -14.72 4.68
C PRO A 190 -13.85 -14.07 3.32
N ALA A 191 -13.31 -12.86 3.17
CA ALA A 191 -13.20 -12.22 1.87
C ALA A 191 -12.36 -13.06 0.90
N LEU A 192 -12.60 -12.88 -0.40
CA LEU A 192 -11.74 -13.43 -1.45
C LEU A 192 -10.31 -12.88 -1.31
N PRO A 193 -9.29 -13.56 -1.87
CA PRO A 193 -7.94 -13.02 -1.85
C PRO A 193 -7.86 -11.63 -2.46
N ARG A 194 -6.96 -10.81 -1.91
CA ARG A 194 -6.77 -9.41 -2.31
C ARG A 194 -6.62 -9.24 -3.83
N GLU A 195 -5.88 -10.13 -4.49
CA GLU A 195 -5.62 -10.03 -5.93
C GLU A 195 -6.87 -10.15 -6.78
N VAL A 196 -7.83 -10.97 -6.36
CA VAL A 196 -9.10 -11.15 -7.06
C VAL A 196 -9.91 -9.86 -6.97
N LEU A 197 -10.06 -9.35 -5.75
CA LEU A 197 -10.80 -8.12 -5.47
C LEU A 197 -10.18 -6.91 -6.17
N VAL A 198 -8.85 -6.80 -6.20
CA VAL A 198 -8.15 -5.72 -6.92
C VAL A 198 -8.32 -5.84 -8.44
N ARG A 199 -8.36 -7.06 -8.99
CA ARG A 199 -8.62 -7.27 -10.43
C ARG A 199 -10.06 -6.89 -10.78
N GLU A 200 -11.04 -7.25 -9.96
CA GLU A 200 -12.45 -6.88 -10.14
C GLU A 200 -12.63 -5.35 -10.06
N GLU A 201 -12.06 -4.70 -9.05
CA GLU A 201 -12.01 -3.24 -8.91
C GLU A 201 -11.39 -2.54 -10.14
N ARG A 202 -10.25 -3.07 -10.62
CA ARG A 202 -9.58 -2.53 -11.81
C ARG A 202 -10.46 -2.65 -13.04
N ARG A 203 -11.13 -3.80 -13.24
CA ARG A 203 -12.06 -4.01 -14.35
C ARG A 203 -13.22 -3.02 -14.30
N GLY A 204 -13.86 -2.85 -13.15
CA GLY A 204 -14.95 -1.89 -13.00
C GLY A 204 -14.54 -0.44 -13.29
N ARG A 205 -13.33 -0.03 -12.89
CA ARG A 205 -12.80 1.31 -13.22
C ARG A 205 -12.52 1.51 -14.71
N VAL A 206 -11.94 0.50 -15.36
CA VAL A 206 -11.68 0.55 -16.81
C VAL A 206 -13.00 0.63 -17.57
N GLU A 207 -13.97 -0.20 -17.21
CA GLU A 207 -15.31 -0.19 -17.80
C GLU A 207 -16.01 1.16 -17.61
N ALA A 208 -15.97 1.73 -16.40
CA ALA A 208 -16.55 3.04 -16.13
C ALA A 208 -15.89 4.15 -16.97
N ALA A 209 -14.56 4.13 -17.09
CA ALA A 209 -13.82 5.07 -17.92
C ALA A 209 -14.16 4.90 -19.42
N HIS A 210 -14.25 3.66 -19.91
CA HIS A 210 -14.64 3.39 -21.30
C HIS A 210 -16.06 3.87 -21.59
N ARG A 211 -17.01 3.63 -20.67
CA ARG A 211 -18.39 4.14 -20.78
C ARG A 211 -18.44 5.66 -20.83
N GLU A 212 -17.68 6.32 -19.97
CA GLU A 212 -17.61 7.78 -19.94
C GLU A 212 -17.05 8.33 -21.25
N LEU A 213 -15.96 7.74 -21.76
CA LEU A 213 -15.35 8.12 -23.04
C LEU A 213 -16.29 7.89 -24.23
N ALA A 214 -16.96 6.74 -24.27
CA ALA A 214 -17.94 6.43 -25.29
C ALA A 214 -19.10 7.44 -25.27
N ALA A 215 -19.63 7.74 -24.09
CA ALA A 215 -20.70 8.72 -23.91
C ALA A 215 -20.29 10.13 -24.37
N ARG A 216 -19.06 10.56 -24.08
CA ARG A 216 -18.53 11.87 -24.51
C ARG A 216 -18.44 12.00 -26.03
N LEU A 217 -18.18 10.91 -26.74
CA LEU A 217 -18.12 10.90 -28.21
C LEU A 217 -19.44 10.48 -28.87
N GLY A 218 -20.48 10.14 -28.11
CA GLY A 218 -21.71 9.59 -28.67
C GLY A 218 -21.53 8.21 -29.31
N MET A 219 -20.47 7.48 -28.94
CA MET A 219 -20.20 6.12 -29.39
C MET A 219 -21.14 5.13 -28.67
N PRO A 220 -21.80 4.20 -29.38
CA PRO A 220 -22.67 3.20 -28.77
C PRO A 220 -21.87 2.22 -27.91
N TRP A 221 -22.34 1.99 -26.68
CA TRP A 221 -21.71 1.04 -25.77
C TRP A 221 -21.98 -0.42 -26.17
N ARG A 222 -20.96 -1.28 -26.04
CA ARG A 222 -21.09 -2.74 -26.19
C ARG A 222 -20.42 -3.45 -25.01
N GLU A 223 -20.99 -4.58 -24.58
CA GLU A 223 -20.47 -5.34 -23.43
C GLU A 223 -19.06 -5.93 -23.67
N GLU A 224 -18.69 -6.14 -24.94
CA GLU A 224 -17.34 -6.58 -25.33
C GLU A 224 -16.26 -5.60 -24.86
N TYR A 225 -16.55 -4.29 -24.82
CA TYR A 225 -15.61 -3.24 -24.39
C TYR A 225 -15.28 -3.25 -22.89
N ALA A 226 -16.07 -3.94 -22.08
CA ALA A 226 -15.77 -4.14 -20.66
C ALA A 226 -14.64 -5.16 -20.45
N HIS A 227 -14.43 -6.05 -21.42
CA HIS A 227 -13.54 -7.21 -21.30
C HIS A 227 -12.35 -7.15 -22.24
N ASP A 228 -12.50 -6.50 -23.39
CA ASP A 228 -11.48 -6.36 -24.44
C ASP A 228 -11.11 -4.88 -24.64
N GLU A 229 -9.94 -4.51 -24.12
CA GLU A 229 -9.38 -3.16 -24.21
C GLU A 229 -8.97 -2.81 -25.65
N ASP A 230 -8.46 -3.78 -26.41
CA ASP A 230 -8.03 -3.57 -27.79
C ASP A 230 -9.23 -3.33 -28.71
N ALA A 231 -10.33 -4.07 -28.49
CA ALA A 231 -11.58 -3.85 -29.20
C ALA A 231 -12.17 -2.46 -28.91
N PHE A 232 -12.12 -2.00 -27.66
CA PHE A 232 -12.57 -0.65 -27.31
C PHE A 232 -11.72 0.42 -27.98
N GLN A 233 -10.39 0.30 -27.92
CA GLN A 233 -9.48 1.30 -28.52
C GLN A 233 -9.60 1.37 -30.04
N ALA A 234 -9.72 0.21 -30.72
CA ALA A 234 -9.90 0.17 -32.17
C ALA A 234 -11.19 0.88 -32.61
N GLU A 235 -12.29 0.68 -31.87
CA GLU A 235 -13.56 1.33 -32.12
C GLU A 235 -13.49 2.83 -31.80
N PHE A 236 -12.91 3.19 -30.66
CA PHE A 236 -12.76 4.58 -30.22
C PHE A 236 -11.94 5.40 -31.21
N ASP A 237 -10.81 4.86 -31.69
CA ASP A 237 -9.98 5.50 -32.71
C ASP A 237 -10.71 5.65 -34.04
N ARG A 238 -11.55 4.67 -34.43
CA ARG A 238 -12.40 4.79 -35.62
C ARG A 238 -13.38 5.94 -35.46
N VAL A 239 -14.15 5.98 -34.37
CA VAL A 239 -15.13 7.05 -34.11
C VAL A 239 -14.44 8.42 -34.10
N ARG A 240 -13.23 8.52 -33.53
CA ARG A 240 -12.44 9.75 -33.56
C ARG A 240 -12.04 10.16 -34.99
N ARG A 241 -11.74 9.21 -35.88
CA ARG A 241 -11.48 9.48 -37.30
C ARG A 241 -12.74 9.91 -38.07
N VAL A 242 -13.90 9.34 -37.74
CA VAL A 242 -15.21 9.73 -38.30
C VAL A 242 -15.54 11.18 -37.93
N LEU A 243 -15.45 11.53 -36.65
CA LEU A 243 -15.63 12.91 -36.17
C LEU A 243 -14.62 13.88 -36.79
N GLY A 244 -13.39 13.41 -37.03
CA GLY A 244 -12.35 14.18 -37.72
C GLY A 244 -12.49 14.24 -39.25
N GLY A 245 -13.57 13.70 -39.83
CA GLY A 245 -13.85 13.70 -41.27
C GLY A 245 -12.89 12.84 -42.11
N ARG A 246 -12.12 11.95 -41.48
CA ARG A 246 -11.14 11.07 -42.16
C ARG A 246 -11.70 9.71 -42.57
N GLU A 247 -12.86 9.35 -42.03
CA GLU A 247 -13.53 8.07 -42.28
C GLU A 247 -15.05 8.29 -42.36
N GLY A 248 -15.76 7.50 -43.17
CA GLY A 248 -17.22 7.63 -43.33
C GLY A 248 -17.98 7.11 -42.10
N PRO A 249 -19.07 7.77 -41.65
CA PRO A 249 -19.87 7.32 -40.52
C PRO A 249 -20.60 6.02 -40.83
N ARG A 250 -20.70 5.11 -39.84
CA ARG A 250 -21.55 3.92 -39.88
C ARG A 250 -22.90 4.19 -39.22
N ASP A 251 -23.86 3.28 -39.40
CA ASP A 251 -25.13 3.35 -38.70
C ASP A 251 -24.93 3.33 -37.18
N GLY A 252 -25.43 4.36 -36.50
CA GLY A 252 -25.28 4.57 -35.07
C GLY A 252 -24.01 5.34 -34.65
N ASP A 253 -23.12 5.69 -35.59
CA ASP A 253 -21.98 6.56 -35.29
C ASP A 253 -22.45 8.03 -35.12
N PRO A 254 -21.74 8.83 -34.28
CA PRO A 254 -21.99 10.26 -34.16
C PRO A 254 -21.72 10.96 -35.49
N ARG A 255 -22.53 11.98 -35.79
CA ARG A 255 -22.32 12.83 -36.96
C ARG A 255 -21.19 13.85 -36.66
N PRO A 256 -20.29 14.11 -37.62
CA PRO A 256 -19.23 15.11 -37.46
C PRO A 256 -19.77 16.53 -37.29
#